data_AF-A0A158QXF8-F1
#
_entry.id   AF-A0A158QXF8-F1
#
_cell.length_a   1.000
_cell.length_b   1.000
_cell.length_c   1.000
_cell.angle_alpha   90.00
_cell.angle_beta   90.00
_cell.angle_gamma   90.00
#
_symmetry.space_group_name_H-M   'P 1'
#
loop_
_entity.id
_entity.type
_entity.pdbx_description
1 polymer ?
#
loop_
_entity_poly.entity_id
_entity_poly.type
_entity_poly.pdbx_seq_one_letter_code
_entity_poly.pdbx_strand_id
1 'polypeptide(L)'
;MVAVHPSRDVTIIAASEPKKPLPDQKKDAFFSKYFLAGQQMADPSDREVPPDADFVERFLITKRKYIAFLIPLTVMQVLWWLTAYRYNWFPLFATRWQMPAIMVLGSTVAGMTSEGGGAVAFPFMTLCLHIDPVTARDFSLMIQTFGMGCALFVVLFMGIQIERHSLLFGCLGSIPGMVLGFAFVDDLFDAGQKKMMFVSIWCSFAIALFLLNSQKKRTTYAAIPDFKPWKAVVLVLTGFIGGIFTSFAGSGVDICVFSINTLLFRVSEKTATPTTVVMMGLNSMVGMYTRAVWYGDVSQLTYEYLKVTIPVATMMAPLGSFLGSHFHRQVLACFVYVLEALSVLGFLITQPPLVLVLIGAGIIIIAFAFFYVISRVGERIMTAIERVTFASPAATNEQRRAKKSKTDPRKRQGQHQQQVQKKPKHEEQFARRLQATEILVEAEHECKALAEKEICELENLTFENSVNTAEVEKEVKELEMIVSKHEEFDKFLSDLTDTMDDGVSDPVATFYEALPAIERLLAGLSI
;
A
#
# COMPACT_ATOMS: atom_id res chain seq x y z
N MET A 1 60.72 54.32 29.39
CA MET A 1 60.75 52.85 29.31
C MET A 1 59.32 52.37 29.28
N VAL A 2 59.02 51.59 28.25
CA VAL A 2 57.70 51.16 27.78
C VAL A 2 57.33 49.82 28.41
N ALA A 3 56.01 49.58 28.45
CA ALA A 3 55.30 48.29 28.38
C ALA A 3 54.50 47.91 29.65
N VAL A 4 53.18 47.96 29.51
CA VAL A 4 52.19 47.28 30.35
C VAL A 4 51.25 46.51 29.41
N HIS A 5 51.07 45.22 29.68
CA HIS A 5 50.18 44.27 29.01
C HIS A 5 48.68 44.62 29.13
N PRO A 6 47.85 44.15 28.18
CA PRO A 6 46.48 43.78 28.50
C PRO A 6 46.03 42.38 28.00
N SER A 7 45.18 41.79 28.84
CA SER A 7 43.90 41.11 28.60
C SER A 7 43.73 39.92 27.63
N ARG A 8 42.99 38.92 28.15
CA ARG A 8 42.57 37.65 27.55
C ARG A 8 41.41 37.82 26.57
N ASP A 9 41.52 37.21 25.38
CA ASP A 9 40.46 37.10 24.39
C ASP A 9 39.71 35.76 24.45
N VAL A 10 38.41 35.85 24.21
CA VAL A 10 37.39 34.80 24.10
C VAL A 10 37.54 34.09 22.75
N THR A 11 37.74 32.77 22.73
CA THR A 11 37.73 31.99 21.48
C THR A 11 36.36 31.36 21.25
N ILE A 12 35.67 31.84 20.22
CA ILE A 12 34.42 31.31 19.69
C ILE A 12 34.72 29.95 19.04
N ILE A 13 34.14 28.86 19.55
CA ILE A 13 34.15 27.56 18.87
C ILE A 13 33.11 27.62 17.76
N ALA A 14 33.58 27.66 16.52
CA ALA A 14 32.72 27.64 15.34
C ALA A 14 31.93 26.31 15.28
N ALA A 15 30.61 26.40 15.19
CA ALA A 15 29.74 25.27 14.89
C ALA A 15 30.14 24.65 13.55
N SER A 16 30.51 23.36 13.55
CA SER A 16 30.71 22.59 12.34
C SER A 16 29.36 22.45 11.61
N GLU A 17 29.29 22.96 10.39
CA GLU A 17 28.16 22.77 9.48
C GLU A 17 27.82 21.27 9.34
N PRO A 18 26.53 20.88 9.27
CA PRO A 18 26.16 19.50 9.02
C PRO A 18 26.67 19.10 7.63
N LYS A 19 27.62 18.16 7.59
CA LYS A 19 28.16 17.60 6.34
C LYS A 19 27.00 17.10 5.47
N LYS A 20 26.82 17.71 4.29
CA LYS A 20 25.95 17.17 3.24
C LYS A 20 26.44 15.78 2.87
N PRO A 21 25.57 14.74 2.84
CA PRO A 21 25.99 13.40 2.46
C PRO A 21 26.46 13.37 1.01
N LEU A 22 27.54 12.63 0.76
CA LEU A 22 28.18 12.48 -0.55
C LEU A 22 27.21 11.88 -1.59
N PRO A 23 27.42 12.14 -2.90
CA PRO A 23 26.51 11.76 -3.97
C PRO A 23 26.18 10.26 -4.05
N ASP A 24 27.10 9.39 -3.63
CA ASP A 24 26.93 7.94 -3.71
C ASP A 24 26.16 7.35 -2.51
N GLN A 25 26.34 7.88 -1.29
CA GLN A 25 25.50 7.52 -0.13
C GLN A 25 24.02 7.89 -0.33
N LYS A 26 23.73 8.96 -1.08
CA LYS A 26 22.36 9.29 -1.49
C LYS A 26 21.78 8.29 -2.47
N LYS A 27 22.59 7.70 -3.36
CA LYS A 27 22.12 6.69 -4.32
C LYS A 27 21.83 5.37 -3.62
N ASP A 28 22.65 4.96 -2.66
CA ASP A 28 22.46 3.69 -1.93
C ASP A 28 21.31 3.76 -0.92
N ALA A 29 21.18 4.88 -0.18
CA ALA A 29 20.02 5.13 0.66
C ALA A 29 18.73 5.32 -0.16
N PHE A 30 18.82 5.89 -1.38
CA PHE A 30 17.72 5.94 -2.34
C PHE A 30 17.42 4.55 -2.91
N PHE A 31 18.42 3.72 -3.22
CA PHE A 31 18.20 2.39 -3.75
C PHE A 31 17.58 1.48 -2.69
N SER A 32 18.08 1.49 -1.47
CA SER A 32 17.52 0.73 -0.36
C SER A 32 16.09 1.20 -0.01
N LYS A 33 15.86 2.51 0.05
CA LYS A 33 14.52 3.08 0.33
C LYS A 33 13.51 2.87 -0.82
N TYR A 34 13.96 2.78 -2.07
CA TYR A 34 13.08 2.70 -3.25
C TYR A 34 13.01 1.32 -3.92
N PHE A 35 13.91 0.39 -3.58
CA PHE A 35 14.00 -0.95 -4.18
C PHE A 35 13.99 -2.10 -3.14
N LEU A 36 14.02 -1.85 -1.83
CA LEU A 36 14.02 -2.90 -0.79
C LEU A 36 12.88 -2.80 0.24
N ALA A 37 11.96 -1.85 0.08
CA ALA A 37 10.85 -1.65 1.01
C ALA A 37 9.72 -2.68 0.79
N GLY A 38 9.96 -3.93 1.20
CA GLY A 38 9.07 -5.08 1.05
C GLY A 38 7.60 -4.85 1.47
N GLN A 39 6.72 -5.73 0.99
CA GLN A 39 5.29 -5.74 1.35
C GLN A 39 5.06 -6.02 2.84
N GLN A 40 4.01 -5.41 3.38
CA GLN A 40 3.58 -5.58 4.77
C GLN A 40 2.75 -6.87 4.87
N MET A 41 3.19 -7.81 5.70
CA MET A 41 2.50 -9.09 5.92
C MET A 41 1.31 -8.87 6.86
N ALA A 42 0.28 -9.72 6.78
CA ALA A 42 -0.90 -9.62 7.64
C ALA A 42 -0.57 -9.85 9.13
N ASP A 43 0.48 -10.62 9.42
CA ASP A 43 1.00 -10.87 10.77
C ASP A 43 2.54 -10.82 10.76
N PRO A 44 3.20 -10.01 11.59
CA PRO A 44 4.66 -10.03 11.73
C PRO A 44 5.21 -11.33 12.35
N SER A 45 4.41 -12.11 13.10
CA SER A 45 4.84 -13.40 13.68
C SER A 45 4.89 -14.55 12.67
N ASP A 46 4.37 -14.37 11.45
CA ASP A 46 4.42 -15.36 10.36
C ASP A 46 5.87 -15.69 9.88
N ARG A 47 6.88 -15.00 10.42
CA ARG A 47 8.30 -15.30 10.21
C ARG A 47 8.90 -16.18 11.32
N GLU A 48 8.24 -16.28 12.46
CA GLU A 48 8.74 -17.04 13.61
C GLU A 48 8.45 -18.52 13.38
N VAL A 49 9.51 -19.32 13.26
CA VAL A 49 9.40 -20.76 13.16
C VAL A 49 9.11 -21.29 14.57
N PRO A 50 7.98 -21.98 14.81
CA PRO A 50 7.73 -22.61 16.10
C PRO A 50 8.89 -23.53 16.49
N PRO A 51 9.32 -23.57 17.76
CA PRO A 51 10.42 -24.44 18.20
C PRO A 51 10.16 -25.93 17.96
N ASP A 52 8.88 -26.30 17.81
CA ASP A 52 8.39 -27.67 17.61
C ASP A 52 8.05 -28.00 16.14
N ALA A 53 8.36 -27.09 15.20
CA ALA A 53 7.95 -27.21 13.80
C ALA A 53 8.72 -28.31 13.05
N ASP A 54 7.98 -29.14 12.32
CA ASP A 54 8.53 -30.25 11.55
C ASP A 54 9.44 -29.75 10.41
N PHE A 55 10.33 -30.59 9.85
CA PHE A 55 11.27 -30.15 8.80
C PHE A 55 10.56 -29.49 7.61
N VAL A 56 9.40 -30.04 7.23
CA VAL A 56 8.55 -29.51 6.16
C VAL A 56 7.98 -28.14 6.54
N GLU A 57 7.55 -27.96 7.77
CA GLU A 57 6.96 -26.72 8.27
C GLU A 57 8.02 -25.61 8.38
N ARG A 58 9.20 -25.94 8.92
CA ARG A 58 10.37 -25.05 8.93
C ARG A 58 10.81 -24.67 7.51
N PHE A 59 10.80 -25.60 6.56
CA PHE A 59 11.11 -25.32 5.16
C PHE A 59 10.03 -24.44 4.49
N LEU A 60 8.75 -24.72 4.74
CA LEU A 60 7.61 -23.93 4.26
C LEU A 60 7.65 -22.50 4.76
N ILE A 61 8.03 -22.26 6.02
CA ILE A 61 8.13 -20.93 6.61
C ILE A 61 9.38 -20.20 6.09
N THR A 62 10.55 -20.86 6.10
CA THR A 62 11.82 -20.23 5.69
C THR A 62 11.88 -19.90 4.20
N LYS A 63 11.25 -20.72 3.35
CA LYS A 63 11.23 -20.55 1.88
C LYS A 63 9.85 -20.19 1.33
N ARG A 64 8.93 -19.74 2.18
CA ARG A 64 7.52 -19.42 1.85
C ARG A 64 7.36 -18.64 0.56
N LYS A 65 8.19 -17.59 0.38
CA LYS A 65 8.17 -16.71 -0.81
C LYS A 65 8.44 -17.48 -2.11
N TYR A 66 9.43 -18.36 -2.13
CA TYR A 66 9.79 -19.14 -3.31
C TYR A 66 8.77 -20.24 -3.59
N ILE A 67 8.25 -20.87 -2.53
CA ILE A 67 7.26 -21.94 -2.63
C ILE A 67 5.92 -21.39 -3.15
N ALA A 68 5.49 -20.23 -2.63
CA ALA A 68 4.29 -19.54 -3.10
C ALA A 68 4.34 -19.25 -4.60
N PHE A 69 5.51 -18.89 -5.13
CA PHE A 69 5.72 -18.62 -6.55
C PHE A 69 5.84 -19.90 -7.38
N LEU A 70 6.61 -20.88 -6.90
CA LEU A 70 6.92 -22.10 -7.66
C LEU A 70 5.72 -23.03 -7.81
N ILE A 71 4.83 -23.15 -6.81
CA ILE A 71 3.67 -24.04 -6.89
C ILE A 71 2.74 -23.69 -8.07
N PRO A 72 2.14 -22.48 -8.16
CA PRO A 72 1.21 -22.16 -9.24
C PRO A 72 1.94 -22.13 -10.59
N LEU A 73 3.20 -21.71 -10.62
CA LEU A 73 4.01 -21.73 -11.83
C LEU A 73 4.20 -23.16 -12.35
N THR A 74 4.68 -24.07 -11.51
CA THR A 74 4.94 -25.46 -11.91
C THR A 74 3.67 -26.17 -12.33
N VAL A 75 2.58 -26.03 -11.57
CA VAL A 75 1.29 -26.63 -11.91
C VAL A 75 0.78 -26.12 -13.26
N MET A 76 0.76 -24.80 -13.46
CA MET A 76 0.24 -24.23 -14.71
C MET A 76 1.14 -24.54 -15.91
N GLN A 77 2.46 -24.49 -15.74
CA GLN A 77 3.40 -24.84 -16.81
C GLN A 77 3.27 -26.31 -17.18
N VAL A 78 3.23 -27.23 -16.20
CA VAL A 78 3.06 -28.67 -16.47
C VAL A 78 1.75 -28.92 -17.22
N LEU A 79 0.63 -28.37 -16.75
CA LEU A 79 -0.66 -28.49 -17.43
C LEU A 79 -0.61 -27.93 -18.86
N TRP A 80 0.05 -26.78 -19.06
CA TRP A 80 0.19 -26.17 -20.37
C TRP A 80 1.08 -26.99 -21.31
N TRP A 81 2.24 -27.48 -20.87
CA TRP A 81 3.14 -28.27 -21.71
C TRP A 81 2.51 -29.61 -22.13
N LEU A 82 1.81 -30.28 -21.21
CA LEU A 82 1.08 -31.52 -21.51
C LEU A 82 -0.02 -31.29 -22.56
N THR A 83 -0.76 -30.19 -22.44
CA THR A 83 -1.83 -29.83 -23.38
C THR A 83 -1.27 -29.34 -24.72
N ALA A 84 -0.23 -28.50 -24.72
CA ALA A 84 0.45 -28.02 -25.92
C ALA A 84 1.04 -29.16 -26.75
N TYR A 85 1.61 -30.18 -26.09
CA TYR A 85 2.08 -31.38 -26.76
C TYR A 85 0.92 -32.22 -27.33
N ARG A 86 -0.11 -32.50 -26.52
CA ARG A 86 -1.26 -33.33 -26.93
C ARG A 86 -2.07 -32.75 -28.09
N TYR A 87 -2.19 -31.43 -28.15
CA TYR A 87 -2.99 -30.70 -29.15
C TYR A 87 -2.15 -29.94 -30.19
N ASN A 88 -0.82 -30.15 -30.17
CA ASN A 88 0.12 -29.54 -31.11
C ASN A 88 -0.03 -28.02 -31.25
N TRP A 89 0.11 -27.27 -30.15
CA TRP A 89 -0.01 -25.81 -30.15
C TRP A 89 1.24 -25.09 -30.69
N PHE A 90 2.38 -25.78 -30.82
CA PHE A 90 3.65 -25.18 -31.24
C PHE A 90 3.62 -24.41 -32.57
N PRO A 91 2.90 -24.87 -33.62
CA PRO A 91 2.80 -24.11 -34.87
C PRO A 91 2.16 -22.73 -34.71
N LEU A 92 1.31 -22.52 -33.68
CA LEU A 92 0.69 -21.22 -33.43
C LEU A 92 1.72 -20.12 -33.10
N PHE A 93 2.89 -20.49 -32.55
CA PHE A 93 3.94 -19.51 -32.29
C PHE A 93 4.49 -18.88 -33.57
N ALA A 94 4.42 -19.55 -34.73
CA ALA A 94 4.90 -18.96 -35.98
C ALA A 94 4.06 -17.74 -36.40
N THR A 95 2.76 -17.74 -36.11
CA THR A 95 1.83 -16.69 -36.54
C THR A 95 1.40 -15.74 -35.42
N ARG A 96 1.46 -16.20 -34.16
CA ARG A 96 0.90 -15.50 -32.99
C ARG A 96 1.94 -15.08 -31.94
N TRP A 97 3.24 -15.10 -32.25
CA TRP A 97 4.32 -14.78 -31.30
C TRP A 97 4.26 -13.35 -30.71
N GLN A 98 3.60 -12.42 -31.38
CA GLN A 98 3.57 -11.02 -30.97
C GLN A 98 2.89 -10.85 -29.59
N MET A 99 1.86 -11.65 -29.31
CA MET A 99 1.13 -11.59 -28.05
C MET A 99 1.90 -12.09 -26.83
N PRO A 100 2.54 -13.28 -26.82
CA PRO A 100 3.40 -13.66 -25.70
C PRO A 100 4.55 -12.67 -25.51
N ALA A 101 5.11 -12.08 -26.57
CA ALA A 101 6.17 -11.08 -26.46
C ALA A 101 5.71 -9.81 -25.72
N ILE A 102 4.59 -9.20 -26.14
CA ILE A 102 4.08 -8.00 -25.44
C ILE A 102 3.60 -8.33 -24.03
N MET A 103 3.09 -9.55 -23.80
CA MET A 103 2.58 -9.98 -22.52
C MET A 103 3.67 -10.30 -21.50
N VAL A 104 4.95 -10.33 -21.90
CA VAL A 104 6.06 -10.23 -20.94
C VAL A 104 5.94 -8.90 -20.18
N LEU A 105 5.79 -7.80 -20.90
CA LEU A 105 5.57 -6.47 -20.31
C LEU A 105 4.20 -6.39 -19.64
N GLY A 106 3.13 -6.77 -20.36
CA GLY A 106 1.76 -6.67 -19.87
C GLY A 106 1.51 -7.44 -18.58
N SER A 107 1.99 -8.68 -18.49
CA SER A 107 1.82 -9.49 -17.28
C SER A 107 2.71 -9.02 -16.14
N THR A 108 3.93 -8.54 -16.43
CA THR A 108 4.80 -7.98 -15.39
C THR A 108 4.18 -6.73 -14.77
N VAL A 109 3.67 -5.82 -15.61
CA VAL A 109 2.94 -4.63 -15.14
C VAL A 109 1.69 -5.04 -14.36
N ALA A 110 0.91 -6.00 -14.87
CA ALA A 110 -0.29 -6.50 -14.19
C ALA A 110 -0.02 -7.04 -12.78
N GLY A 111 1.14 -7.66 -12.56
CA GLY A 111 1.54 -8.12 -11.23
C GLY A 111 1.97 -6.96 -10.31
N MET A 112 2.61 -5.95 -10.88
CA MET A 112 3.15 -4.79 -10.16
C MET A 112 2.09 -3.74 -9.80
N THR A 113 1.00 -3.65 -10.56
CA THR A 113 -0.01 -2.56 -10.46
C THR A 113 -1.44 -3.11 -10.37
N SER A 114 -2.39 -2.23 -10.10
CA SER A 114 -3.83 -2.53 -10.00
C SER A 114 -4.60 -2.32 -11.32
N GLU A 115 -3.91 -2.29 -12.46
CA GLU A 115 -4.47 -2.05 -13.80
C GLU A 115 -4.73 -3.32 -14.62
N GLY A 116 -4.10 -4.41 -14.20
CA GLY A 116 -4.10 -5.69 -14.89
C GLY A 116 -3.41 -5.71 -16.24
N GLY A 117 -3.37 -6.91 -16.84
CA GLY A 117 -2.65 -7.14 -18.10
C GLY A 117 -3.36 -6.53 -19.31
N GLY A 118 -4.66 -6.26 -19.16
CA GLY A 118 -5.49 -5.62 -20.18
C GLY A 118 -5.00 -4.22 -20.56
N ALA A 119 -4.41 -3.47 -19.61
CA ALA A 119 -3.85 -2.14 -19.84
C ALA A 119 -2.82 -2.12 -20.99
N VAL A 120 -2.04 -3.19 -21.14
CA VAL A 120 -1.05 -3.33 -22.23
C VAL A 120 -1.61 -4.14 -23.39
N ALA A 121 -2.33 -5.23 -23.11
CA ALA A 121 -2.83 -6.14 -24.12
C ALA A 121 -3.84 -5.46 -25.06
N PHE A 122 -4.80 -4.72 -24.51
CA PHE A 122 -5.90 -4.15 -25.28
C PHE A 122 -5.42 -3.07 -26.27
N PRO A 123 -4.60 -2.05 -25.88
CA PRO A 123 -4.05 -1.09 -26.84
C PRO A 123 -3.17 -1.77 -27.89
N PHE A 124 -2.35 -2.74 -27.50
CA PHE A 124 -1.50 -3.44 -28.46
C PHE A 124 -2.31 -4.22 -29.51
N MET A 125 -3.33 -4.96 -29.08
CA MET A 125 -4.20 -5.70 -30.01
C MET A 125 -4.99 -4.75 -30.92
N THR A 126 -5.57 -3.70 -30.35
CA THR A 126 -6.51 -2.84 -31.08
C THR A 126 -5.86 -1.74 -31.93
N LEU A 127 -4.63 -1.33 -31.58
CA LEU A 127 -3.90 -0.24 -32.24
C LEU A 127 -2.72 -0.76 -33.07
N CYS A 128 -1.92 -1.70 -32.53
CA CYS A 128 -0.78 -2.24 -33.27
C CYS A 128 -1.22 -3.36 -34.22
N LEU A 129 -1.94 -4.35 -33.71
CA LEU A 129 -2.36 -5.52 -34.50
C LEU A 129 -3.67 -5.29 -35.28
N HIS A 130 -4.36 -4.17 -35.07
CA HIS A 130 -5.62 -3.83 -35.73
C HIS A 130 -6.72 -4.89 -35.54
N ILE A 131 -6.70 -5.58 -34.39
CA ILE A 131 -7.71 -6.56 -34.00
C ILE A 131 -8.94 -5.82 -33.46
N ASP A 132 -10.10 -6.44 -33.61
CA ASP A 132 -11.35 -5.89 -33.10
C ASP A 132 -11.35 -5.78 -31.56
N PRO A 133 -11.98 -4.73 -30.99
CA PRO A 133 -12.02 -4.52 -29.54
C PRO A 133 -12.69 -5.65 -28.75
N VAL A 134 -13.61 -6.40 -29.38
CA VAL A 134 -14.36 -7.49 -28.74
C VAL A 134 -13.44 -8.68 -28.47
N THR A 135 -12.65 -9.08 -29.47
CA THR A 135 -11.57 -10.07 -29.35
C THR A 135 -10.51 -9.61 -28.35
N ALA A 136 -10.09 -8.35 -28.40
CA ALA A 136 -9.08 -7.80 -27.48
C ALA A 136 -9.57 -7.79 -26.02
N ARG A 137 -10.84 -7.44 -25.79
CA ARG A 137 -11.50 -7.52 -24.49
C ARG A 137 -11.55 -8.97 -23.99
N ASP A 138 -12.05 -9.90 -24.80
CA ASP A 138 -12.18 -11.31 -24.39
C ASP A 138 -10.81 -11.89 -24.04
N PHE A 139 -9.79 -11.60 -24.85
CA PHE A 139 -8.41 -11.97 -24.52
C PHE A 139 -7.96 -11.37 -23.19
N SER A 140 -8.16 -10.06 -22.99
CA SER A 140 -7.74 -9.33 -21.78
C SER A 140 -8.43 -9.85 -20.52
N LEU A 141 -9.69 -10.25 -20.62
CA LEU A 141 -10.43 -10.88 -19.51
C LEU A 141 -9.91 -12.29 -19.22
N MET A 142 -9.80 -13.13 -20.25
CA MET A 142 -9.46 -14.55 -20.09
C MET A 142 -8.01 -14.77 -19.66
N ILE A 143 -7.06 -13.95 -20.12
CA ILE A 143 -5.65 -14.12 -19.74
C ILE A 143 -5.43 -13.83 -18.24
N GLN A 144 -6.27 -12.97 -17.64
CA GLN A 144 -6.19 -12.63 -16.22
C GLN A 144 -6.59 -13.81 -15.33
N THR A 145 -7.46 -14.70 -15.80
CA THR A 145 -7.78 -15.95 -15.08
C THR A 145 -6.54 -16.79 -14.81
N PHE A 146 -5.57 -16.77 -15.72
CA PHE A 146 -4.30 -17.48 -15.56
C PHE A 146 -3.26 -16.63 -14.84
N GLY A 147 -3.00 -15.40 -15.31
CA GLY A 147 -1.98 -14.53 -14.74
C GLY A 147 -2.32 -14.05 -13.32
N MET A 148 -3.44 -13.34 -13.18
CA MET A 148 -3.91 -12.89 -11.86
C MET A 148 -4.43 -14.03 -11.00
N GLY A 149 -4.90 -15.14 -11.58
CA GLY A 149 -5.22 -16.35 -10.82
C GLY A 149 -3.99 -16.93 -10.10
N CYS A 150 -2.84 -17.01 -10.77
CA CYS A 150 -1.58 -17.38 -10.13
C CYS A 150 -1.16 -16.36 -9.07
N ALA A 151 -1.25 -15.05 -9.36
CA ALA A 151 -0.92 -14.00 -8.39
C ALA A 151 -1.84 -14.03 -7.16
N LEU A 152 -3.14 -14.30 -7.34
CA LEU A 152 -4.11 -14.52 -6.26
C LEU A 152 -3.67 -15.66 -5.35
N PHE A 153 -3.24 -16.80 -5.91
CA PHE A 153 -2.69 -17.89 -5.11
C PHE A 153 -1.47 -17.44 -4.30
N VAL A 154 -0.52 -16.71 -4.91
CA VAL A 154 0.65 -16.17 -4.21
C VAL A 154 0.25 -15.25 -3.07
N VAL A 155 -0.68 -14.31 -3.32
CA VAL A 155 -1.16 -13.35 -2.32
C VAL A 155 -1.79 -14.04 -1.11
N LEU A 156 -2.64 -15.04 -1.36
CA LEU A 156 -3.29 -15.80 -0.29
C LEU A 156 -2.31 -16.70 0.46
N PHE A 157 -1.45 -17.43 -0.26
CA PHE A 157 -0.49 -18.35 0.33
C PHE A 157 0.59 -17.63 1.15
N MET A 158 1.04 -16.47 0.69
CA MET A 158 2.00 -15.63 1.42
C MET A 158 1.38 -14.89 2.60
N GLY A 159 0.05 -14.91 2.79
CA GLY A 159 -0.58 -14.14 3.87
C GLY A 159 -0.34 -12.64 3.73
N ILE A 160 -0.26 -12.15 2.49
CA ILE A 160 -0.14 -10.70 2.24
C ILE A 160 -1.41 -10.02 2.76
N GLN A 161 -1.24 -8.86 3.39
CA GLN A 161 -2.35 -8.13 3.94
C GLN A 161 -3.35 -7.73 2.83
N ILE A 162 -4.60 -8.13 3.01
CA ILE A 162 -5.73 -7.80 2.12
C ILE A 162 -6.87 -7.19 2.91
N GLU A 163 -7.58 -6.26 2.29
CA GLU A 163 -8.76 -5.63 2.88
C GLU A 163 -9.99 -6.49 2.57
N ARG A 164 -10.35 -7.35 3.52
CA ARG A 164 -11.38 -8.38 3.34
C ARG A 164 -12.77 -7.81 3.03
N HIS A 165 -13.10 -6.64 3.57
CA HIS A 165 -14.42 -6.04 3.34
C HIS A 165 -14.56 -5.54 1.90
N SER A 166 -13.54 -4.86 1.39
CA SER A 166 -13.47 -4.42 0.01
C SER A 166 -13.47 -5.61 -0.94
N LEU A 167 -12.72 -6.68 -0.63
CA LEU A 167 -12.77 -7.91 -1.42
C LEU A 167 -14.19 -8.49 -1.48
N LEU A 168 -14.84 -8.68 -0.33
CA LEU A 168 -16.17 -9.30 -0.27
C LEU A 168 -17.25 -8.44 -0.94
N PHE A 169 -17.38 -7.18 -0.53
CA PHE A 169 -18.40 -6.27 -1.05
C PHE A 169 -18.13 -5.84 -2.50
N GLY A 170 -16.86 -5.70 -2.88
CA GLY A 170 -16.47 -5.44 -4.26
C GLY A 170 -16.84 -6.59 -5.18
N CYS A 171 -16.52 -7.85 -4.81
CA CYS A 171 -16.94 -9.03 -5.58
C CYS A 171 -18.46 -9.18 -5.66
N LEU A 172 -19.17 -8.89 -4.57
CA LEU A 172 -20.64 -8.94 -4.53
C LEU A 172 -21.27 -7.97 -5.54
N GLY A 173 -20.66 -6.82 -5.77
CA GLY A 173 -21.07 -5.87 -6.81
C GLY A 173 -20.55 -6.25 -8.21
N SER A 174 -19.29 -6.66 -8.32
CA SER A 174 -18.61 -6.81 -9.62
C SER A 174 -19.15 -7.93 -10.47
N ILE A 175 -19.49 -9.07 -9.87
CA ILE A 175 -20.04 -10.21 -10.60
C ILE A 175 -21.37 -9.85 -11.28
N PRO A 176 -22.40 -9.36 -10.57
CA PRO A 176 -23.65 -8.96 -11.23
C PRO A 176 -23.44 -7.78 -12.19
N GLY A 177 -22.58 -6.82 -11.86
CA GLY A 177 -22.26 -5.70 -12.75
C GLY A 177 -21.64 -6.16 -14.08
N MET A 178 -20.72 -7.12 -14.02
CA MET A 178 -20.09 -7.70 -15.21
C MET A 178 -21.06 -8.52 -16.05
N VAL A 179 -21.89 -9.36 -15.42
CA VAL A 179 -22.89 -10.17 -16.13
C VAL A 179 -23.92 -9.27 -16.82
N LEU A 180 -24.44 -8.25 -16.13
CA LEU A 180 -25.35 -7.27 -16.74
C LEU A 180 -24.65 -6.42 -17.81
N GLY A 181 -23.37 -6.12 -17.60
CA GLY A 181 -22.54 -5.44 -18.58
C GLY A 181 -22.42 -6.23 -19.88
N PHE A 182 -22.19 -7.54 -19.82
CA PHE A 182 -22.20 -8.40 -21.00
C PHE A 182 -23.58 -8.48 -21.65
N ALA A 183 -24.64 -8.57 -20.85
CA ALA A 183 -25.99 -8.76 -21.38
C ALA A 183 -26.59 -7.52 -22.04
N PHE A 184 -26.26 -6.31 -21.57
CA PHE A 184 -26.98 -5.09 -21.98
C PHE A 184 -26.06 -3.94 -22.42
N VAL A 185 -24.82 -3.90 -21.94
CA VAL A 185 -23.94 -2.73 -22.12
C VAL A 185 -22.97 -2.94 -23.27
N ASP A 186 -22.44 -4.15 -23.45
CA ASP A 186 -21.42 -4.42 -24.46
C ASP A 186 -21.94 -4.22 -25.89
N ASP A 187 -23.17 -4.63 -26.18
CA ASP A 187 -23.80 -4.49 -27.51
C ASP A 187 -24.22 -3.05 -27.84
N LEU A 188 -24.26 -2.16 -26.84
CA LEU A 188 -24.68 -0.78 -27.04
C LEU A 188 -23.59 0.07 -27.72
N PHE A 189 -22.34 -0.40 -27.69
CA PHE A 189 -21.19 0.38 -28.12
C PHE A 189 -20.57 -0.16 -29.41
N ASP A 190 -20.30 0.74 -30.34
CA ASP A 190 -19.49 0.43 -31.51
C ASP A 190 -18.01 0.23 -31.14
N ALA A 191 -17.25 -0.42 -32.02
CA ALA A 191 -15.82 -0.64 -31.86
C ALA A 191 -15.04 0.65 -31.57
N GLY A 192 -15.35 1.76 -32.25
CA GLY A 192 -14.70 3.05 -31.98
C GLY A 192 -14.98 3.57 -30.57
N GLN A 193 -16.22 3.41 -30.09
CA GLN A 193 -16.62 3.82 -28.75
C GLN A 193 -15.97 2.95 -27.67
N LYS A 194 -15.86 1.63 -27.88
CA LYS A 194 -15.15 0.73 -26.95
C LYS A 194 -13.68 1.13 -26.78
N LYS A 195 -12.97 1.44 -27.89
CA LYS A 195 -11.58 1.95 -27.84
C LYS A 195 -11.48 3.27 -27.08
N MET A 196 -12.37 4.22 -27.38
CA MET A 196 -12.40 5.52 -26.72
C MET A 196 -12.68 5.41 -25.21
N MET A 197 -13.66 4.59 -24.80
CA MET A 197 -14.00 4.39 -23.39
C MET A 197 -12.84 3.75 -22.63
N PHE A 198 -12.19 2.73 -23.21
CA PHE A 198 -11.00 2.11 -22.62
C PHE A 198 -9.94 3.17 -22.30
N VAL A 199 -9.53 3.93 -23.32
CA VAL A 199 -8.48 4.95 -23.20
C VAL A 199 -8.87 6.04 -22.20
N SER A 200 -10.14 6.46 -22.20
CA SER A 200 -10.62 7.52 -21.30
C SER A 200 -10.68 7.07 -19.85
N ILE A 201 -11.12 5.84 -19.57
CA ILE A 201 -11.23 5.30 -18.21
C ILE A 201 -9.85 5.06 -17.60
N TRP A 202 -8.92 4.48 -18.35
CA TRP A 202 -7.57 4.25 -17.86
C TRP A 202 -6.80 5.56 -17.69
N CYS A 203 -6.94 6.52 -18.61
CA CYS A 203 -6.41 7.87 -18.41
C CYS A 203 -6.98 8.53 -17.13
N SER A 204 -8.26 8.30 -16.84
CA SER A 204 -8.90 8.76 -15.60
C SER A 204 -8.33 8.08 -14.34
N PHE A 205 -7.92 6.82 -14.44
CA PHE A 205 -7.21 6.13 -13.37
C PHE A 205 -5.80 6.67 -13.16
N ALA A 206 -5.06 6.97 -14.22
CA ALA A 206 -3.77 7.67 -14.11
C ALA A 206 -3.94 9.02 -13.39
N ILE A 207 -5.02 9.75 -13.65
CA ILE A 207 -5.37 10.96 -12.90
C ILE A 207 -5.67 10.66 -11.42
N ALA A 208 -6.42 9.60 -11.12
CA ALA A 208 -6.70 9.19 -9.75
C ALA A 208 -5.40 8.90 -8.98
N LEU A 209 -4.47 8.17 -9.59
CA LEU A 209 -3.12 7.92 -9.07
C LEU A 209 -2.29 9.21 -8.92
N PHE A 210 -2.41 10.15 -9.85
CA PHE A 210 -1.74 11.45 -9.75
C PHE A 210 -2.24 12.25 -8.54
N LEU A 211 -3.56 12.32 -8.35
CA LEU A 211 -4.17 12.94 -7.17
C LEU A 211 -3.72 12.26 -5.88
N LEU A 212 -3.64 10.93 -5.89
CA LEU A 212 -3.15 10.13 -4.76
C LEU A 212 -1.70 10.49 -4.39
N ASN A 213 -0.82 10.54 -5.40
CA ASN A 213 0.61 10.80 -5.23
C ASN A 213 0.95 12.26 -4.91
N SER A 214 0.06 13.20 -5.25
CA SER A 214 0.19 14.60 -4.88
C SER A 214 0.05 14.82 -3.35
N GLN A 215 -0.68 13.93 -2.66
CA GLN A 215 -0.88 13.99 -1.20
C GLN A 215 0.27 13.33 -0.41
N LYS A 216 1.47 13.93 -0.46
CA LYS A 216 2.72 13.35 0.08
C LYS A 216 2.71 13.05 1.60
N LYS A 217 1.91 13.76 2.42
CA LYS A 217 1.85 13.64 3.89
C LYS A 217 0.54 13.00 4.40
N ARG A 218 -0.05 12.08 3.65
CA ARG A 218 -1.31 11.43 4.05
C ARG A 218 -1.08 10.32 5.07
N THR A 219 -1.92 10.26 6.11
CA THR A 219 -2.07 9.06 6.94
C THR A 219 -2.74 7.97 6.10
N THR A 220 -2.11 6.80 6.02
CA THR A 220 -2.67 5.62 5.32
C THR A 220 -2.93 4.51 6.30
N TYR A 221 -4.04 3.80 6.10
CA TYR A 221 -4.48 2.73 6.98
C TYR A 221 -4.29 1.36 6.31
N ALA A 222 -3.99 0.35 7.11
CA ALA A 222 -3.83 -1.02 6.60
C ALA A 222 -5.18 -1.75 6.41
N ALA A 223 -6.26 -1.22 7.00
CA ALA A 223 -7.64 -1.66 6.79
C ALA A 223 -8.58 -0.45 6.80
N ILE A 224 -9.82 -0.60 6.32
CA ILE A 224 -10.80 0.49 6.34
C ILE A 224 -11.14 0.83 7.80
N PRO A 225 -10.83 2.04 8.30
CA PRO A 225 -11.11 2.42 9.68
C PRO A 225 -12.62 2.60 9.88
N ASP A 226 -13.16 2.28 11.06
CA ASP A 226 -14.58 2.48 11.45
C ASP A 226 -15.56 1.97 10.36
N PHE A 227 -15.61 0.66 10.16
CA PHE A 227 -16.42 0.05 9.11
C PHE A 227 -17.92 0.18 9.40
N LYS A 228 -18.61 0.99 8.58
CA LYS A 228 -20.05 1.28 8.69
C LYS A 228 -20.80 0.76 7.46
N PRO A 229 -22.10 0.43 7.55
CA PRO A 229 -22.87 -0.12 6.43
C PRO A 229 -22.84 0.73 5.16
N TRP A 230 -22.79 2.07 5.28
CA TRP A 230 -22.69 2.95 4.12
C TRP A 230 -21.38 2.72 3.32
N LYS A 231 -20.28 2.35 3.98
CA LYS A 231 -19.01 2.01 3.32
C LYS A 231 -19.15 0.72 2.52
N ALA A 232 -19.87 -0.27 3.06
CA ALA A 232 -20.21 -1.49 2.34
C ALA A 232 -21.04 -1.19 1.08
N VAL A 233 -22.06 -0.33 1.18
CA VAL A 233 -22.86 0.09 0.03
C VAL A 233 -22.00 0.76 -1.05
N VAL A 234 -21.09 1.65 -0.66
CA VAL A 234 -20.15 2.28 -1.60
C VAL A 234 -19.26 1.25 -2.28
N LEU A 235 -18.75 0.26 -1.56
CA LEU A 235 -17.94 -0.83 -2.12
C LEU A 235 -18.73 -1.70 -3.11
N VAL A 236 -19.97 -2.06 -2.78
CA VAL A 236 -20.86 -2.83 -3.69
C VAL A 236 -21.14 -2.03 -4.96
N LEU A 237 -21.50 -0.75 -4.85
CA LEU A 237 -21.77 0.10 -6.00
C LEU A 237 -20.53 0.31 -6.88
N THR A 238 -19.37 0.49 -6.24
CA THR A 238 -18.09 0.62 -6.94
C THR A 238 -17.73 -0.68 -7.67
N GLY A 239 -17.89 -1.82 -7.00
CA GLY A 239 -17.71 -3.14 -7.59
C GLY A 239 -18.64 -3.32 -8.79
N PHE A 240 -19.91 -2.96 -8.67
CA PHE A 240 -20.90 -3.03 -9.74
C PHE A 240 -20.51 -2.23 -10.99
N ILE A 241 -20.13 -0.96 -10.81
CA ILE A 241 -19.67 -0.10 -11.90
C ILE A 241 -18.37 -0.67 -12.52
N GLY A 242 -17.42 -1.10 -11.69
CA GLY A 242 -16.18 -1.72 -12.16
C GLY A 242 -16.41 -3.04 -12.89
N GLY A 243 -17.44 -3.80 -12.52
CA GLY A 243 -17.90 -4.98 -13.23
C GLY A 243 -18.40 -4.65 -14.64
N ILE A 244 -19.21 -3.59 -14.77
CA ILE A 244 -19.66 -3.08 -16.08
C ILE A 244 -18.45 -2.67 -16.93
N PHE A 245 -17.45 -1.99 -16.34
CA PHE A 245 -16.23 -1.65 -17.08
C PHE A 245 -15.47 -2.89 -17.54
N THR A 246 -15.38 -3.89 -16.67
CA THR A 246 -14.76 -5.18 -17.00
C THR A 246 -15.46 -5.87 -18.18
N SER A 247 -16.77 -5.67 -18.37
CA SER A 247 -17.52 -6.34 -19.44
C SER A 247 -17.23 -5.83 -20.85
N PHE A 248 -16.81 -4.58 -21.04
CA PHE A 248 -16.46 -4.06 -22.38
C PHE A 248 -14.95 -3.84 -22.56
N ALA A 249 -14.20 -3.69 -21.47
CA ALA A 249 -12.76 -3.43 -21.51
C ALA A 249 -11.89 -4.65 -21.14
N GLY A 250 -12.47 -5.67 -20.50
CA GLY A 250 -11.75 -6.88 -20.05
C GLY A 250 -10.99 -6.71 -18.72
N SER A 251 -10.93 -5.50 -18.18
CA SER A 251 -10.53 -5.17 -16.79
C SER A 251 -11.29 -3.92 -16.32
N GLY A 252 -11.26 -3.58 -15.04
CA GLY A 252 -11.88 -2.35 -14.55
C GLY A 252 -12.33 -2.38 -13.10
N VAL A 253 -12.70 -3.56 -12.58
CA VAL A 253 -13.07 -3.71 -11.16
C VAL A 253 -11.90 -3.37 -10.24
N ASP A 254 -10.70 -3.80 -10.62
CA ASP A 254 -9.43 -3.50 -9.96
C ASP A 254 -9.18 -2.00 -9.88
N ILE A 255 -9.29 -1.30 -11.00
CA ILE A 255 -9.10 0.16 -11.11
C ILE A 255 -10.09 0.93 -10.24
N CYS A 256 -11.38 0.60 -10.33
CA CYS A 256 -12.44 1.30 -9.60
C CYS A 256 -12.32 1.09 -8.09
N VAL A 257 -12.18 -0.17 -7.66
CA VAL A 257 -12.07 -0.50 -6.23
C VAL A 257 -10.76 0.00 -5.65
N PHE A 258 -9.65 -0.07 -6.40
CA PHE A 258 -8.38 0.50 -5.97
C PHE A 258 -8.51 2.00 -5.71
N SER A 259 -9.13 2.72 -6.63
CA SER A 259 -9.30 4.17 -6.55
C SER A 259 -10.16 4.57 -5.34
N ILE A 260 -11.26 3.87 -5.08
CA ILE A 260 -12.11 4.14 -3.90
C ILE A 260 -11.41 3.77 -2.60
N ASN A 261 -10.76 2.60 -2.52
CA ASN A 261 -10.02 2.19 -1.32
C ASN A 261 -8.92 3.19 -0.98
N THR A 262 -8.15 3.64 -1.97
CA THR A 262 -6.97 4.48 -1.75
C THR A 262 -7.30 5.96 -1.59
N LEU A 263 -8.28 6.49 -2.31
CA LEU A 263 -8.68 7.92 -2.25
C LEU A 263 -9.74 8.20 -1.18
N LEU A 264 -10.81 7.38 -1.10
CA LEU A 264 -11.93 7.62 -0.19
C LEU A 264 -11.64 7.09 1.22
N PHE A 265 -11.20 5.83 1.31
CA PHE A 265 -10.96 5.17 2.61
C PHE A 265 -9.50 5.29 3.08
N ARG A 266 -8.62 5.89 2.27
CA ARG A 266 -7.18 6.06 2.56
C ARG A 266 -6.48 4.76 2.99
N VAL A 267 -6.91 3.64 2.43
CA VAL A 267 -6.19 2.37 2.55
C VAL A 267 -4.84 2.49 1.84
N SER A 268 -3.80 1.93 2.43
CA SER A 268 -2.45 1.96 1.87
C SER A 268 -2.41 1.24 0.52
N GLU A 269 -1.63 1.79 -0.42
CA GLU A 269 -1.45 1.17 -1.75
C GLU A 269 -0.89 -0.26 -1.63
N LYS A 270 -0.03 -0.50 -0.61
CA LYS A 270 0.53 -1.82 -0.29
C LYS A 270 -0.54 -2.87 0.06
N THR A 271 -1.69 -2.45 0.60
CA THR A 271 -2.83 -3.35 0.89
C THR A 271 -3.87 -3.34 -0.23
N ALA A 272 -4.11 -2.18 -0.84
CA ALA A 272 -5.13 -2.02 -1.86
C ALA A 272 -4.78 -2.80 -3.14
N THR A 273 -3.52 -2.77 -3.60
CA THR A 273 -3.07 -3.50 -4.79
C THR A 273 -3.30 -5.02 -4.68
N PRO A 274 -2.80 -5.74 -3.66
CA PRO A 274 -3.06 -7.18 -3.55
C PRO A 274 -4.55 -7.49 -3.38
N THR A 275 -5.32 -6.62 -2.71
CA THR A 275 -6.79 -6.77 -2.59
C THR A 275 -7.46 -6.77 -3.96
N THR A 276 -7.08 -5.84 -4.85
CA THR A 276 -7.67 -5.73 -6.19
C THR A 276 -7.17 -6.80 -7.16
N VAL A 277 -5.91 -7.24 -7.03
CA VAL A 277 -5.39 -8.39 -7.79
C VAL A 277 -6.19 -9.65 -7.47
N VAL A 278 -6.47 -9.89 -6.18
CA VAL A 278 -7.30 -11.04 -5.76
C VAL A 278 -8.72 -10.91 -6.32
N MET A 279 -9.32 -9.73 -6.20
CA MET A 279 -10.66 -9.45 -6.72
C MET A 279 -10.75 -9.68 -8.23
N MET A 280 -9.79 -9.18 -9.01
CA MET A 280 -9.79 -9.32 -10.46
C MET A 280 -9.45 -10.74 -10.91
N GLY A 281 -8.61 -11.46 -10.17
CA GLY A 281 -8.43 -12.91 -10.34
C GLY A 281 -9.76 -13.67 -10.24
N LEU A 282 -10.53 -13.42 -9.18
CA LEU A 282 -11.86 -14.03 -8.99
C LEU A 282 -12.86 -13.59 -10.05
N ASN A 283 -12.92 -12.29 -10.34
CA ASN A 283 -13.86 -11.73 -11.31
C ASN A 283 -13.60 -12.24 -12.73
N SER A 284 -12.33 -12.35 -13.13
CA SER A 284 -11.95 -12.89 -14.44
C SER A 284 -12.28 -14.37 -14.59
N MET A 285 -12.18 -15.18 -13.54
CA MET A 285 -12.62 -16.60 -13.58
C MET A 285 -14.10 -16.72 -13.91
N VAL A 286 -14.95 -15.91 -13.26
CA VAL A 286 -16.40 -15.85 -13.55
C VAL A 286 -16.65 -15.28 -14.95
N GLY A 287 -15.88 -14.26 -15.35
CA GLY A 287 -15.96 -13.65 -16.68
C GLY A 287 -15.60 -14.63 -17.80
N MET A 288 -14.53 -15.41 -17.63
CA MET A 288 -14.13 -16.46 -18.56
C MET A 288 -15.22 -17.53 -18.68
N TYR A 289 -15.79 -18.01 -17.57
CA TYR A 289 -16.90 -18.95 -17.62
C TYR A 289 -18.11 -18.37 -18.36
N THR A 290 -18.47 -17.12 -18.07
CA THR A 290 -19.59 -16.44 -18.70
C THR A 290 -19.39 -16.30 -20.22
N ARG A 291 -18.23 -15.82 -20.66
CA ARG A 291 -17.95 -15.64 -22.10
C ARG A 291 -17.74 -16.97 -22.83
N ALA A 292 -16.88 -17.83 -22.30
CA ALA A 292 -16.49 -19.07 -22.99
C ALA A 292 -17.57 -20.17 -22.93
N VAL A 293 -18.31 -20.28 -21.83
CA VAL A 293 -19.28 -21.38 -21.61
C VAL A 293 -20.72 -20.92 -21.79
N TRP A 294 -21.11 -19.78 -21.20
CA TRP A 294 -22.51 -19.34 -21.22
C TRP A 294 -22.92 -18.73 -22.57
N TYR A 295 -22.15 -17.76 -23.07
CA TYR A 295 -22.41 -17.14 -24.38
C TYR A 295 -21.81 -17.97 -25.53
N GLY A 296 -20.61 -18.52 -25.36
CA GLY A 296 -19.98 -19.41 -26.34
C GLY A 296 -19.55 -18.72 -27.65
N ASP A 297 -19.50 -17.39 -27.66
CA ASP A 297 -19.24 -16.52 -28.82
C ASP A 297 -17.81 -15.93 -28.81
N VAL A 298 -16.90 -16.52 -28.03
CA VAL A 298 -15.49 -16.12 -28.01
C VAL A 298 -14.82 -16.47 -29.33
N SER A 299 -14.22 -15.46 -29.97
CA SER A 299 -13.49 -15.62 -31.23
C SER A 299 -12.39 -16.67 -31.15
N GLN A 300 -12.22 -17.45 -32.23
CA GLN A 300 -11.11 -18.40 -32.35
C GLN A 300 -9.75 -17.72 -32.22
N LEU A 301 -9.64 -16.48 -32.69
CA LEU A 301 -8.41 -15.69 -32.57
C LEU A 301 -8.04 -15.44 -31.11
N THR A 302 -9.02 -15.20 -30.24
CA THR A 302 -8.83 -15.07 -28.79
C THR A 302 -8.22 -16.36 -28.22
N TYR A 303 -8.77 -17.52 -28.57
CA TYR A 303 -8.24 -18.80 -28.09
C TYR A 303 -6.83 -19.10 -28.60
N GLU A 304 -6.53 -18.76 -29.86
CA GLU A 304 -5.18 -18.92 -30.42
C GLU A 304 -4.16 -18.07 -29.66
N TYR A 305 -4.46 -16.80 -29.40
CA TYR A 305 -3.59 -15.93 -28.62
C TYR A 305 -3.49 -16.37 -27.17
N LEU A 306 -4.60 -16.78 -26.55
CA LEU A 306 -4.60 -17.28 -25.17
C LEU A 306 -3.65 -18.48 -25.02
N LYS A 307 -3.75 -19.47 -25.93
CA LYS A 307 -2.91 -20.67 -25.91
C LYS A 307 -1.41 -20.34 -25.89
N VAL A 308 -0.96 -19.40 -26.72
CA VAL A 308 0.47 -19.04 -26.79
C VAL A 308 0.92 -18.14 -25.63
N THR A 309 0.00 -17.43 -24.99
CA THR A 309 0.33 -16.45 -23.93
C THR A 309 0.28 -17.03 -22.51
N ILE A 310 -0.51 -18.06 -22.23
CA ILE A 310 -0.65 -18.65 -20.88
C ILE A 310 0.70 -18.89 -20.16
N PRO A 311 1.75 -19.47 -20.79
CA PRO A 311 3.02 -19.70 -20.12
C PRO A 311 3.70 -18.42 -19.67
N VAL A 312 3.60 -17.37 -20.48
CA VAL A 312 4.18 -16.06 -20.17
C VAL A 312 3.41 -15.42 -19.03
N ALA A 313 2.07 -15.39 -19.12
CA ALA A 313 1.25 -14.72 -18.11
C ALA A 313 1.36 -15.37 -16.72
N THR A 314 1.36 -16.70 -16.66
CA THR A 314 1.48 -17.46 -15.39
C THR A 314 2.84 -17.31 -14.72
N MET A 315 3.89 -16.98 -15.48
CA MET A 315 5.23 -16.72 -14.96
C MET A 315 5.45 -15.26 -14.60
N MET A 316 5.06 -14.35 -15.50
CA MET A 316 5.37 -12.93 -15.39
C MET A 316 4.44 -12.19 -14.44
N ALA A 317 3.17 -12.60 -14.27
CA ALA A 317 2.28 -11.91 -13.33
C ALA A 317 2.69 -12.11 -11.85
N PRO A 318 3.00 -13.33 -11.36
CA PRO A 318 3.53 -13.47 -10.01
C PRO A 318 4.91 -12.82 -9.84
N LEU A 319 5.74 -12.81 -10.89
CA LEU A 319 7.06 -12.18 -10.87
C LEU A 319 6.94 -10.65 -10.81
N GLY A 320 5.97 -10.09 -11.53
CA GLY A 320 5.56 -8.70 -11.42
C GLY A 320 5.12 -8.35 -10.01
N SER A 321 4.31 -9.18 -9.35
CA SER A 321 3.91 -8.94 -7.96
C SER A 321 5.11 -8.90 -7.00
N PHE A 322 6.07 -9.82 -7.20
CA PHE A 322 7.32 -9.82 -6.46
C PHE A 322 8.16 -8.57 -6.73
N LEU A 323 8.33 -8.15 -7.99
CA LEU A 323 9.04 -6.91 -8.34
C LEU A 323 8.34 -5.67 -7.78
N GLY A 324 7.01 -5.62 -7.82
CA GLY A 324 6.22 -4.52 -7.28
C GLY A 324 6.38 -4.37 -5.76
N SER A 325 6.68 -5.46 -5.05
CA SER A 325 7.00 -5.40 -3.61
C SER A 325 8.33 -4.72 -3.30
N HIS A 326 9.23 -4.63 -4.28
CA HIS A 326 10.53 -3.98 -4.17
C HIS A 326 10.45 -2.51 -4.61
N PHE A 327 9.68 -2.22 -5.67
CA PHE A 327 9.58 -0.87 -6.22
C PHE A 327 8.80 0.10 -5.34
N HIS A 328 9.34 1.31 -5.21
CA HIS A 328 8.64 2.43 -4.61
C HIS A 328 7.38 2.79 -5.42
N ARG A 329 6.32 3.18 -4.71
CA ARG A 329 5.02 3.58 -5.30
C ARG A 329 5.09 4.59 -6.44
N GLN A 330 6.06 5.50 -6.41
CA GLN A 330 6.24 6.51 -7.46
C GLN A 330 6.77 5.92 -8.78
N VAL A 331 7.58 4.86 -8.70
CA VAL A 331 8.08 4.14 -9.88
C VAL A 331 6.91 3.42 -10.54
N LEU A 332 6.09 2.73 -9.75
CA LEU A 332 4.88 2.06 -10.22
C LEU A 332 3.91 3.04 -10.88
N ALA A 333 3.65 4.19 -10.24
CA ALA A 333 2.79 5.22 -10.82
C ALA A 333 3.37 5.82 -12.11
N CYS A 334 4.69 5.97 -12.21
CA CYS A 334 5.34 6.44 -13.44
C CYS A 334 5.09 5.47 -14.61
N PHE A 335 5.22 4.15 -14.38
CA PHE A 335 4.90 3.15 -15.40
C PHE A 335 3.47 3.28 -15.91
N VAL A 336 2.51 3.43 -14.98
CA VAL A 336 1.10 3.66 -15.34
C VAL A 336 0.95 4.92 -16.18
N TYR A 337 1.53 6.05 -15.78
CA TYR A 337 1.42 7.29 -16.56
C TYR A 337 2.00 7.17 -17.97
N VAL A 338 3.10 6.44 -18.13
CA VAL A 338 3.70 6.20 -19.45
C VAL A 338 2.80 5.32 -20.31
N LEU A 339 2.26 4.23 -19.76
CA LEU A 339 1.33 3.35 -20.47
C LEU A 339 0.09 4.10 -20.92
N GLU A 340 -0.46 4.97 -20.07
CA GLU A 340 -1.64 5.75 -20.41
C GLU A 340 -1.37 6.90 -21.38
N ALA A 341 -0.20 7.52 -21.31
CA ALA A 341 0.22 8.45 -22.34
C ALA A 341 0.32 7.75 -23.71
N LEU A 342 0.85 6.53 -23.74
CA LEU A 342 0.94 5.73 -24.96
C LEU A 342 -0.42 5.26 -25.47
N SER A 343 -1.35 4.89 -24.57
CA SER A 343 -2.71 4.47 -24.94
C SER A 343 -3.50 5.63 -25.58
N VAL A 344 -3.43 6.84 -24.99
CA VAL A 344 -4.02 8.07 -25.52
C VAL A 344 -3.38 8.46 -26.85
N LEU A 345 -2.05 8.47 -26.93
CA LEU A 345 -1.34 8.81 -28.16
C LEU A 345 -1.68 7.83 -29.28
N GLY A 346 -1.68 6.53 -28.98
CA GLY A 346 -2.04 5.48 -29.92
C GLY A 346 -3.48 5.63 -30.42
N PHE A 347 -4.43 5.97 -29.54
CA PHE A 347 -5.79 6.29 -29.95
C PHE A 347 -5.84 7.50 -30.90
N LEU A 348 -5.14 8.59 -30.60
CA LEU A 348 -5.10 9.77 -31.48
C LEU A 348 -4.46 9.48 -32.84
N ILE A 349 -3.45 8.61 -32.89
CA ILE A 349 -2.80 8.18 -34.14
C ILE A 349 -3.79 7.46 -35.06
N THR A 350 -4.78 6.75 -34.52
CA THR A 350 -5.83 6.08 -35.34
C THR A 350 -6.79 7.05 -36.03
N GLN A 351 -6.59 8.37 -35.90
CA GLN A 351 -7.42 9.43 -36.49
C GLN A 351 -8.92 9.26 -36.19
N PRO A 352 -9.31 9.13 -34.91
CA PRO A 352 -10.71 8.98 -34.53
C PRO A 352 -11.51 10.25 -34.90
N PRO A 353 -12.83 10.13 -35.17
CA PRO A 353 -13.68 11.28 -35.40
C PRO A 353 -13.61 12.27 -34.23
N LEU A 354 -13.60 13.58 -34.53
CA LEU A 354 -13.50 14.64 -33.50
C LEU A 354 -14.56 14.50 -32.41
N VAL A 355 -15.75 13.99 -32.75
CA VAL A 355 -16.83 13.73 -31.79
C VAL A 355 -16.39 12.74 -30.71
N LEU A 356 -15.72 11.65 -31.07
CA LEU A 356 -15.20 10.67 -30.09
C LEU A 356 -14.11 11.28 -29.22
N VAL A 357 -13.23 12.11 -29.80
CA VAL A 357 -12.18 12.80 -29.04
C VAL A 357 -12.79 13.76 -28.00
N LEU A 358 -13.81 14.52 -28.39
CA LEU A 358 -14.51 15.45 -27.49
C LEU A 358 -15.27 14.71 -26.38
N ILE A 359 -15.94 13.60 -26.70
CA ILE A 359 -16.63 12.77 -25.70
C ILE A 359 -15.61 12.16 -24.73
N GLY A 360 -14.52 11.59 -25.24
CA GLY A 360 -13.45 11.03 -24.41
C GLY A 360 -12.82 12.06 -23.47
N ALA A 361 -12.51 13.25 -23.99
CA ALA A 361 -12.03 14.37 -23.17
C ALA A 361 -13.06 14.79 -22.12
N GLY A 362 -14.35 14.82 -22.47
CA GLY A 362 -15.44 15.06 -21.53
C GLY A 362 -15.49 14.03 -20.40
N ILE A 363 -15.34 12.75 -20.72
CA ILE A 363 -15.28 11.65 -19.72
C ILE A 363 -14.10 11.88 -18.77
N ILE A 364 -12.91 12.20 -19.30
CA ILE A 364 -11.70 12.45 -18.51
C ILE A 364 -11.90 13.65 -17.57
N ILE A 365 -12.52 14.74 -18.03
CA ILE A 365 -12.79 15.93 -17.21
C ILE A 365 -13.79 15.61 -16.09
N ILE A 366 -14.86 14.89 -16.40
CA ILE A 366 -15.86 14.47 -15.41
C ILE A 366 -15.21 13.55 -14.37
N ALA A 367 -14.38 12.60 -14.82
CA ALA A 367 -13.67 11.68 -13.94
C ALA A 367 -12.65 12.40 -13.06
N PHE A 368 -11.92 13.40 -13.59
CA PHE A 368 -11.04 14.25 -12.81
C PHE A 368 -11.81 14.96 -11.69
N ALA A 369 -12.95 15.58 -12.00
CA ALA A 369 -13.79 16.23 -11.01
C ALA A 369 -14.30 15.23 -9.95
N PHE A 370 -14.74 14.05 -10.38
CA PHE A 370 -15.20 12.97 -9.50
C PHE A 370 -14.10 12.49 -8.54
N PHE A 371 -12.92 12.14 -9.05
CA PHE A 371 -11.80 11.69 -8.22
C PHE A 371 -11.25 12.80 -7.32
N TYR A 372 -11.29 14.05 -7.77
CA TYR A 372 -10.94 15.20 -6.93
C TYR A 372 -11.90 15.33 -5.75
N VAL A 373 -13.21 15.26 -5.99
CA VAL A 373 -14.24 15.31 -4.93
C VAL A 373 -14.06 14.15 -3.97
N ILE A 374 -13.88 12.92 -4.46
CA ILE A 374 -13.66 11.74 -3.62
C ILE A 374 -12.43 11.91 -2.74
N SER A 375 -11.32 12.38 -3.32
CA SER A 375 -10.09 12.61 -2.58
C SER A 375 -10.28 13.62 -1.44
N ARG A 376 -11.03 14.69 -1.69
CA ARG A 376 -11.39 15.69 -0.66
C ARG A 376 -12.36 15.16 0.40
N VAL A 377 -13.33 14.33 0.00
CA VAL A 377 -14.25 13.69 0.94
C VAL A 377 -13.49 12.71 1.83
N GLY A 378 -12.59 11.90 1.26
CA GLY A 378 -11.74 10.99 2.01
C GLY A 378 -10.87 11.70 3.04
N GLU A 379 -10.28 12.85 2.66
CA GLU A 379 -9.57 13.74 3.58
C GLU A 379 -10.43 14.16 4.77
N ARG A 380 -11.64 14.66 4.52
CA ARG A 380 -12.56 15.12 5.57
C ARG A 380 -13.02 13.98 6.49
N ILE A 381 -13.33 12.81 5.94
CA ILE A 381 -13.78 11.66 6.74
C ILE A 381 -12.66 11.20 7.67
N MET A 382 -11.41 11.13 7.19
CA MET A 382 -10.29 10.70 8.04
C MET A 382 -9.99 11.72 9.14
N THR A 383 -9.98 13.01 8.85
CA THR A 383 -9.82 14.03 9.89
C THR A 383 -10.94 13.99 10.93
N ALA A 384 -12.17 13.67 10.53
CA ALA A 384 -13.28 13.50 11.47
C ALA A 384 -13.11 12.28 12.37
N ILE A 385 -12.64 11.14 11.83
CA ILE A 385 -12.37 9.93 12.60
C ILE A 385 -11.22 10.18 13.58
N GLU A 386 -10.11 10.76 13.12
CA GLU A 386 -8.97 11.12 13.97
C GLU A 386 -9.43 12.00 15.15
N ARG A 387 -10.22 13.05 14.89
CA ARG A 387 -10.78 13.91 15.95
C ARG A 387 -11.64 13.16 16.97
N VAL A 388 -12.47 12.21 16.54
CA VAL A 388 -13.32 11.43 17.46
C VAL A 388 -12.47 10.47 18.31
N THR A 389 -11.49 9.79 17.69
CA THR A 389 -10.59 8.88 18.40
C THR A 389 -9.77 9.62 19.46
N PHE A 390 -9.24 10.80 19.16
CA PHE A 390 -8.46 11.60 20.12
C PHE A 390 -9.32 12.37 21.14
N ALA A 391 -10.62 12.58 20.89
CA ALA A 391 -11.54 13.21 21.85
C ALA A 391 -12.16 12.24 22.87
N SER A 392 -12.22 10.94 22.54
CA SER A 392 -12.84 9.89 23.38
C SER A 392 -12.22 9.69 24.78
N PRO A 393 -10.90 9.87 25.01
CA PRO A 393 -10.32 9.75 26.36
C PRO A 393 -10.81 10.86 27.32
N ALA A 394 -11.15 12.04 26.81
CA ALA A 394 -11.54 13.19 27.63
C ALA A 394 -13.03 13.15 28.06
N ALA A 395 -13.92 12.69 27.18
CA ALA A 395 -15.36 12.70 27.43
C ALA A 395 -15.83 11.66 28.47
N THR A 396 -15.09 10.55 28.60
CA THR A 396 -15.43 9.46 29.52
C THR A 396 -15.21 9.85 30.99
N ASN A 397 -14.26 10.75 31.27
CA ASN A 397 -13.99 11.26 32.62
C ASN A 397 -14.97 12.35 33.07
N GLU A 398 -15.51 13.17 32.15
CA GLU A 398 -16.56 14.14 32.51
C GLU A 398 -17.89 13.48 32.84
N GLN A 399 -18.28 12.40 32.14
CA GLN A 399 -19.51 11.67 32.45
C GLN A 399 -19.39 10.84 33.74
N ARG A 400 -18.20 10.33 34.08
CA ARG A 400 -17.95 9.69 35.39
C ARG A 400 -17.94 10.71 36.54
N ARG A 401 -17.39 11.91 36.35
CA ARG A 401 -17.45 13.01 37.35
C ARG A 401 -18.87 13.55 37.54
N ALA A 402 -19.67 13.64 36.47
CA ALA A 402 -21.07 14.08 36.56
C ALA A 402 -21.98 13.06 37.26
N LYS A 403 -21.68 11.75 37.18
CA LYS A 403 -22.43 10.70 37.90
C LYS A 403 -22.03 10.56 39.38
N LYS A 404 -20.78 10.86 39.78
CA LYS A 404 -20.36 10.86 41.20
C LYS A 404 -20.84 12.08 42.00
N SER A 405 -21.31 13.14 41.34
CA SER A 405 -21.81 14.37 41.98
C SER A 405 -23.30 14.31 42.37
N LYS A 406 -24.04 13.25 42.01
CA LYS A 406 -25.50 13.15 42.24
C LYS A 406 -25.93 12.39 43.50
N THR A 407 -25.04 12.13 44.44
CA THR A 407 -25.35 11.48 45.73
C THR A 407 -24.70 12.21 46.89
N ASP A 408 -25.17 13.42 47.20
CA ASP A 408 -25.18 13.93 48.59
C ASP A 408 -26.10 15.15 48.73
N PRO A 409 -27.29 15.04 49.38
CA PRO A 409 -28.18 16.17 49.58
C PRO A 409 -27.93 16.82 50.94
N ARG A 410 -26.76 17.44 51.17
CA ARG A 410 -26.53 18.32 52.34
C ARG A 410 -25.25 19.17 52.17
N LYS A 411 -25.43 20.36 51.59
CA LYS A 411 -24.72 21.62 51.90
C LYS A 411 -24.99 22.62 50.77
N ARG A 412 -26.22 23.17 50.78
CA ARG A 412 -26.46 24.50 50.21
C ARG A 412 -26.28 25.50 51.34
N GLN A 413 -25.12 26.14 51.39
CA GLN A 413 -24.92 27.52 51.86
C GLN A 413 -23.42 27.79 51.97
N GLY A 414 -22.98 28.90 51.39
CA GLY A 414 -21.62 29.40 51.52
C GLY A 414 -20.67 28.97 50.42
N GLN A 415 -20.85 29.53 49.21
CA GLN A 415 -19.77 29.99 48.34
C GLN A 415 -20.38 30.57 47.06
N HIS A 416 -21.09 31.68 47.24
CA HIS A 416 -21.44 32.60 46.16
C HIS A 416 -20.52 33.81 46.29
N GLN A 417 -19.21 33.58 46.15
CA GLN A 417 -18.17 34.62 46.05
C GLN A 417 -16.82 33.93 45.83
N GLN A 418 -16.55 33.57 44.58
CA GLN A 418 -15.24 33.47 43.93
C GLN A 418 -15.44 32.75 42.59
N GLN A 419 -16.25 33.38 41.73
CA GLN A 419 -16.45 32.95 40.35
C GLN A 419 -15.95 34.05 39.41
N VAL A 420 -14.74 34.54 39.65
CA VAL A 420 -13.96 35.34 38.71
C VAL A 420 -12.50 34.99 38.99
N GLN A 421 -11.71 34.68 37.95
CA GLN A 421 -10.30 34.24 37.99
C GLN A 421 -10.03 32.78 38.42
N LYS A 422 -10.20 31.83 37.50
CA LYS A 422 -9.38 30.59 37.37
C LYS A 422 -9.71 29.86 36.07
N LYS A 423 -9.61 30.56 34.93
CA LYS A 423 -9.68 29.96 33.58
C LYS A 423 -8.35 29.79 32.82
N PRO A 424 -7.20 30.42 33.16
CA PRO A 424 -5.98 30.22 32.36
C PRO A 424 -5.13 29.00 32.78
N LYS A 425 -5.26 28.49 34.01
CA LYS A 425 -4.35 27.43 34.51
C LYS A 425 -4.57 26.04 33.90
N HIS A 426 -5.80 25.70 33.50
CA HIS A 426 -6.13 24.36 32.99
C HIS A 426 -5.80 24.22 31.49
N GLU A 427 -5.90 25.32 30.72
CA GLU A 427 -5.42 25.40 29.34
C GLU A 427 -3.88 25.41 29.27
N GLU A 428 -3.21 26.12 30.19
CA GLU A 428 -1.75 26.03 30.32
C GLU A 428 -1.28 24.62 30.72
N GLN A 429 -1.95 23.95 31.66
CA GLN A 429 -1.61 22.57 32.04
C GLN A 429 -1.84 21.58 30.89
N PHE A 430 -2.89 21.78 30.08
CA PHE A 430 -3.19 20.95 28.92
C PHE A 430 -2.16 21.15 27.80
N ALA A 431 -1.80 22.39 27.49
CA ALA A 431 -0.75 22.71 26.51
C ALA A 431 0.61 22.12 26.94
N ARG A 432 0.95 22.21 28.23
CA ARG A 432 2.20 21.63 28.78
C ARG A 432 2.21 20.10 28.75
N ARG A 433 1.06 19.44 28.95
CA ARG A 433 0.94 17.98 28.79
C ARG A 433 1.11 17.54 27.34
N LEU A 434 0.51 18.26 26.39
CA LEU A 434 0.69 17.99 24.96
C LEU A 434 2.16 18.11 24.56
N GLN A 435 2.84 19.15 25.05
CA GLN A 435 4.25 19.41 24.80
C GLN A 435 5.15 18.31 25.38
N ALA A 436 4.87 17.81 26.59
CA ALA A 436 5.62 16.73 27.21
C ALA A 436 5.47 15.39 26.45
N THR A 437 4.26 15.07 25.97
CA THR A 437 4.03 13.85 25.18
C THR A 437 4.68 13.94 23.80
N GLU A 438 4.67 15.12 23.17
CA GLU A 438 5.33 15.36 21.88
C GLU A 438 6.86 15.21 22.01
N ILE A 439 7.45 15.73 23.09
CA ILE A 439 8.88 15.56 23.40
C ILE A 439 9.24 14.10 23.68
N LEU A 440 8.39 13.34 24.37
CA LEU A 440 8.62 11.91 24.64
C LEU A 440 8.61 11.07 23.35
N VAL A 441 7.66 11.35 22.45
CA VAL A 441 7.57 10.67 21.14
C VAL A 441 8.75 11.06 20.24
N GLU A 442 9.18 12.32 20.28
CA GLU A 442 10.34 12.80 19.53
C GLU A 442 11.64 12.17 20.07
N ALA A 443 11.78 12.04 21.39
CA ALA A 443 12.91 11.36 22.04
C ALA A 443 12.94 9.85 21.74
N GLU A 444 11.80 9.16 21.77
CA GLU A 444 11.71 7.73 21.41
C GLU A 444 12.08 7.50 19.92
N HIS A 445 11.65 8.41 19.05
CA HIS A 445 11.97 8.37 17.62
C HIS A 445 13.44 8.68 17.34
N GLU A 446 14.05 9.65 18.06
CA GLU A 446 15.48 9.94 17.96
C GLU A 446 16.33 8.78 18.50
N CYS A 447 15.94 8.16 19.62
CA CYS A 447 16.62 6.97 20.15
C CYS A 447 16.57 5.78 19.18
N LYS A 448 15.40 5.46 18.61
CA LYS A 448 15.29 4.40 17.60
C LYS A 448 16.12 4.71 16.36
N ALA A 449 16.16 5.96 15.92
CA ALA A 449 16.97 6.37 14.77
C ALA A 449 18.48 6.30 15.05
N LEU A 450 18.91 6.60 16.28
CA LEU A 450 20.31 6.44 16.72
C LEU A 450 20.71 4.96 16.79
N ALA A 451 19.87 4.11 17.39
CA ALA A 451 20.10 2.68 17.49
C ALA A 451 20.17 2.01 16.10
N GLU A 452 19.25 2.33 15.18
CA GLU A 452 19.29 1.82 13.81
C GLU A 452 20.55 2.28 13.06
N LYS A 453 21.03 3.49 13.35
CA LYS A 453 22.23 4.04 12.71
C LYS A 453 23.51 3.37 13.24
N GLU A 454 23.61 3.14 14.54
CA GLU A 454 24.73 2.40 15.15
C GLU A 454 24.77 0.94 14.70
N ILE A 455 23.61 0.25 14.66
CA ILE A 455 23.50 -1.12 14.14
C ILE A 455 23.97 -1.18 12.68
N CYS A 456 23.58 -0.20 11.85
CA CYS A 456 23.96 -0.15 10.44
C CYS A 456 25.45 0.21 10.24
N GLU A 457 26.03 1.10 11.07
CA GLU A 457 27.48 1.38 11.05
C GLU A 457 28.30 0.14 11.47
N LEU A 458 27.81 -0.62 12.47
CA LEU A 458 28.44 -1.88 12.92
C LEU A 458 28.33 -3.01 11.89
N GLU A 459 27.15 -3.22 11.26
CA GLU A 459 26.97 -4.24 10.20
C GLU A 459 27.89 -3.99 8.99
N ASN A 460 28.14 -2.72 8.66
CA ASN A 460 29.06 -2.36 7.58
C ASN A 460 30.54 -2.60 7.96
N LEU A 461 30.92 -2.40 9.23
CA LEU A 461 32.26 -2.74 9.75
C LEU A 461 32.51 -4.25 9.76
N THR A 462 31.50 -5.07 10.06
CA THR A 462 31.62 -6.55 10.05
C THR A 462 31.80 -7.12 8.64
N PHE A 463 31.39 -6.38 7.59
CA PHE A 463 31.47 -6.82 6.20
C PHE A 463 32.85 -6.55 5.56
N GLU A 464 33.62 -5.59 6.06
CA GLU A 464 34.93 -5.21 5.50
C GLU A 464 36.13 -6.02 6.04
N ASN A 465 36.01 -6.66 7.21
CA ASN A 465 37.12 -7.41 7.82
C ASN A 465 36.97 -8.93 7.67
N SER A 466 37.97 -9.58 7.07
CA SER A 466 38.08 -11.04 6.99
C SER A 466 38.21 -11.66 8.39
N VAL A 467 37.08 -12.14 8.89
CA VAL A 467 36.79 -12.99 10.07
C VAL A 467 38.02 -13.43 10.90
N ASN A 468 38.24 -12.71 12.01
CA ASN A 468 38.90 -13.24 13.20
C ASN A 468 37.81 -13.55 14.24
N THR A 469 37.53 -14.83 14.47
CA THR A 469 36.35 -15.30 15.23
C THR A 469 36.27 -14.76 16.66
N ALA A 470 37.43 -14.42 17.27
CA ALA A 470 37.50 -13.84 18.61
C ALA A 470 37.10 -12.35 18.67
N GLU A 471 37.21 -11.63 17.55
CA GLU A 471 36.87 -10.21 17.45
C GLU A 471 35.36 -10.05 17.25
N VAL A 472 34.76 -10.91 16.42
CA VAL A 472 33.31 -11.02 16.25
C VAL A 472 32.62 -11.41 17.55
N GLU A 473 33.18 -12.32 18.34
CA GLU A 473 32.58 -12.71 19.64
C GLU A 473 32.63 -11.57 20.67
N LYS A 474 33.63 -10.68 20.57
CA LYS A 474 33.74 -9.50 21.42
C LYS A 474 32.72 -8.43 21.00
N GLU A 475 32.56 -8.20 19.70
CA GLU A 475 31.58 -7.26 19.15
C GLU A 475 30.13 -7.71 19.38
N VAL A 476 29.84 -9.01 19.27
CA VAL A 476 28.52 -9.57 19.61
C VAL A 476 28.18 -9.36 21.08
N LYS A 477 29.14 -9.52 21.99
CA LYS A 477 28.93 -9.23 23.43
C LYS A 477 28.71 -7.76 23.71
N GLU A 478 29.31 -6.87 22.93
CA GLU A 478 29.11 -5.43 23.02
C GLU A 478 27.70 -5.05 22.51
N LEU A 479 27.25 -5.67 21.41
CA LEU A 479 25.89 -5.57 20.89
C LEU A 479 24.83 -6.10 21.87
N GLU A 480 25.04 -7.28 22.47
CA GLU A 480 24.14 -7.84 23.49
C GLU A 480 24.01 -6.89 24.69
N MET A 481 25.11 -6.22 25.07
CA MET A 481 25.10 -5.23 26.16
C MET A 481 24.32 -3.96 25.78
N ILE A 482 24.44 -3.48 24.54
CA ILE A 482 23.70 -2.31 24.04
C ILE A 482 22.20 -2.62 23.93
N VAL A 483 21.84 -3.79 23.41
CA VAL A 483 20.44 -4.26 23.32
C VAL A 483 19.83 -4.40 24.71
N SER A 484 20.56 -5.00 25.66
CA SER A 484 20.09 -5.15 27.05
C SER A 484 19.86 -3.79 27.73
N LYS A 485 20.69 -2.77 27.46
CA LYS A 485 20.48 -1.41 27.99
C LYS A 485 19.27 -0.72 27.37
N HIS A 486 19.00 -0.95 26.08
CA HIS A 486 17.80 -0.45 25.42
C HIS A 486 16.54 -1.11 25.97
N GLU A 487 16.56 -2.41 26.23
CA GLU A 487 15.43 -3.12 26.87
C GLU A 487 15.17 -2.61 28.30
N GLU A 488 16.21 -2.32 29.08
CA GLU A 488 16.08 -1.68 30.40
C GLU A 488 15.44 -0.29 30.31
N PHE A 489 15.82 0.49 29.30
CA PHE A 489 15.26 1.83 29.07
C PHE A 489 13.79 1.78 28.64
N ASP A 490 13.44 0.92 27.69
CA ASP A 490 12.06 0.72 27.25
C ASP A 490 11.17 0.23 28.39
N LYS A 491 11.68 -0.69 29.21
CA LYS A 491 10.97 -1.16 30.41
C LYS A 491 10.76 -0.05 31.42
N PHE A 492 11.78 0.80 31.66
CA PHE A 492 11.66 1.96 32.53
C PHE A 492 10.62 2.97 32.02
N LEU A 493 10.56 3.23 30.71
CA LEU A 493 9.55 4.11 30.11
C LEU A 493 8.14 3.52 30.21
N SER A 494 8.00 2.20 30.04
CA SER A 494 6.72 1.51 30.21
C SER A 494 6.24 1.61 31.66
N ASP A 495 7.10 1.31 32.63
CA ASP A 495 6.77 1.39 34.07
C ASP A 495 6.45 2.84 34.49
N LEU A 496 7.17 3.83 33.94
CA LEU A 496 6.89 5.25 34.17
C LEU A 496 5.53 5.66 33.59
N THR A 497 5.19 5.15 32.40
CA THR A 497 3.90 5.42 31.74
C THR A 497 2.75 4.83 32.56
N ASP A 498 2.90 3.59 33.06
CA ASP A 498 1.93 2.93 33.92
C ASP A 498 1.76 3.67 35.26
N THR A 499 2.86 4.19 35.83
CA THR A 499 2.83 4.99 37.06
C THR A 499 2.20 6.37 36.83
N MET A 500 2.31 6.93 35.63
CA MET A 500 1.67 8.20 35.27
C MET A 500 0.16 8.03 34.97
N ASP A 501 -0.30 6.81 34.68
CA ASP A 501 -1.71 6.48 34.40
C ASP A 501 -2.47 5.92 35.62
N ASP A 502 -1.80 5.76 36.77
CA ASP A 502 -2.36 5.22 38.01
C ASP A 502 -3.51 6.06 38.63
N GLY A 503 -3.70 7.29 38.16
CA GLY A 503 -4.79 8.19 38.54
C GLY A 503 -4.74 8.71 39.98
N VAL A 504 -3.67 8.39 40.72
CA VAL A 504 -3.45 8.78 42.12
C VAL A 504 -2.31 9.82 42.21
N SER A 505 -1.30 9.69 41.36
CA SER A 505 -0.11 10.55 41.28
C SER A 505 -0.35 11.79 40.40
N ASP A 506 0.32 12.93 40.67
CA ASP A 506 0.38 14.02 39.68
C ASP A 506 1.41 13.65 38.61
N PRO A 507 0.99 13.33 37.36
CA PRO A 507 1.88 12.79 36.34
C PRO A 507 3.08 13.71 36.03
N VAL A 508 2.89 15.02 36.20
CA VAL A 508 3.95 16.01 35.97
C VAL A 508 5.02 15.94 37.06
N ALA A 509 4.63 15.78 38.32
CA ALA A 509 5.59 15.62 39.42
C ALA A 509 6.38 14.32 39.27
N THR A 510 5.69 13.22 38.94
CA THR A 510 6.31 11.91 38.68
C THR A 510 7.31 11.96 37.52
N PHE A 511 7.00 12.66 36.43
CA PHE A 511 7.93 12.84 35.32
C PHE A 511 9.16 13.68 35.69
N TYR A 512 8.98 14.79 36.41
CA TYR A 512 10.12 15.61 36.86
C TYR A 512 11.01 14.89 37.89
N GLU A 513 10.44 14.02 38.73
CA GLU A 513 11.19 13.16 39.64
C GLU A 513 11.96 12.06 38.91
N ALA A 514 11.43 11.56 37.79
CA ALA A 514 12.07 10.56 36.94
C ALA A 514 13.12 11.14 35.96
N LEU A 515 13.07 12.44 35.67
CA LEU A 515 13.94 13.12 34.71
C LEU A 515 15.45 12.86 34.93
N PRO A 516 15.99 12.90 36.17
CA PRO A 516 17.40 12.60 36.42
C PRO A 516 17.76 11.13 36.15
N ALA A 517 16.81 10.20 36.27
CA ALA A 517 17.01 8.80 35.92
C ALA A 517 17.01 8.59 34.40
N ILE A 518 16.11 9.29 33.69
CA ILE A 518 16.06 9.31 32.22
C ILE A 518 17.37 9.87 31.65
N GLU A 519 17.86 11.00 32.16
CA GLU A 519 19.13 11.59 31.73
C GLU A 519 20.33 10.65 31.97
N ARG A 520 20.33 9.90 33.09
CA ARG A 520 21.39 8.92 33.36
C ARG A 520 21.34 7.70 32.45
N LEU A 521 20.15 7.19 32.14
CA LEU A 521 19.99 6.07 31.23
C LEU A 521 20.36 6.48 29.79
N LEU A 522 19.96 7.68 29.36
CA LEU A 522 20.36 8.26 28.07
C LEU A 522 21.87 8.49 27.99
N ALA A 523 22.52 9.00 29.04
CA ALA A 523 23.98 9.13 29.09
C ALA A 523 24.71 7.78 29.07
N GLY A 524 24.06 6.70 29.50
CA GLY A 524 24.58 5.33 29.40
C GLY A 524 24.39 4.66 28.03
N LEU A 525 23.56 5.26 27.18
CA LEU A 525 23.24 4.86 25.81
C LEU A 525 24.04 5.65 24.77
N SER A 526 24.45 6.91 25.04
CA SER A 526 25.41 7.61 24.18
C SER A 526 26.84 7.15 24.49
N ILE A 527 27.38 6.24 23.68
CA ILE A 527 28.83 5.97 23.63
C ILE A 527 29.41 6.64 22.40
#